data_AF-A0A7R9CBP7-F1
#
_entry.id   AF-A0A7R9CBP7-F1
#
_cell.length_a   1.000
_cell.length_b   1.000
_cell.length_c   1.000
_cell.angle_alpha   90.00
_cell.angle_beta   90.00
_cell.angle_gamma   90.00
#
_symmetry.space_group_name_H-M   'P 1'
#
loop_
_entity.id
_entity.type
_entity.pdbx_description
1 polymer ?
#
loop_
_entity_poly.entity_id
_entity_poly.type
_entity_poly.pdbx_seq_one_letter_code
_entity_poly.pdbx_strand_id
1 'polypeptide(L)'
;MFVDNGSKYKGGFAHAVDLVKFIRREFGDYFTICVAGYPLGHPEATSYQQDLIHLKEKVDAGANFIISQIVFNAVCFSQFVKDCRNIDIAVPILPGVMPVQSYKSLERTSSICHIPIPRAILDAVKPIEDNDDAVRNYGIHQAVQMIKEMFSLGCATGVHFFTLNR
;
A
#
# COMPACT_ATOMS: atom_id res chain seq x y z
N MET A 1 -13.66 15.83 -27.35
CA MET A 1 -14.99 15.66 -26.71
C MET A 1 -14.74 14.75 -25.52
N PHE A 2 -14.76 15.28 -24.29
CA PHE A 2 -14.49 14.48 -23.09
C PHE A 2 -15.70 13.58 -22.83
N VAL A 3 -15.50 12.27 -22.91
CA VAL A 3 -16.52 11.28 -22.60
C VAL A 3 -16.75 11.31 -21.09
N ASP A 4 -18.02 11.29 -20.67
CA ASP A 4 -18.39 11.24 -19.26
C ASP A 4 -18.09 9.83 -18.70
N ASN A 5 -16.95 9.71 -18.02
CA ASN A 5 -16.42 8.44 -17.50
C ASN A 5 -16.86 8.15 -16.05
N GLY A 6 -17.84 8.87 -15.50
CA GLY A 6 -18.26 8.70 -14.09
C GLY A 6 -17.42 9.50 -13.09
N SER A 7 -16.69 10.51 -13.56
CA SER A 7 -15.89 11.40 -12.70
C SER A 7 -16.78 12.39 -11.94
N LYS A 8 -16.45 12.65 -10.66
CA LYS A 8 -17.09 13.73 -9.87
C LYS A 8 -16.87 15.13 -10.46
N TYR A 9 -15.87 15.29 -11.32
CA TYR A 9 -15.50 16.56 -11.94
C TYR A 9 -15.65 16.50 -13.46
N LYS A 10 -16.21 17.55 -14.05
CA LYS A 10 -16.38 17.65 -15.50
C LYS A 10 -15.01 17.58 -16.20
N GLY A 11 -14.83 16.56 -17.04
CA GLY A 11 -13.56 16.30 -17.74
C GLY A 11 -12.50 15.58 -16.88
N GLY A 12 -12.83 15.17 -15.66
CA GLY A 12 -11.94 14.37 -14.81
C GLY A 12 -12.01 12.87 -15.12
N PHE A 13 -11.11 12.12 -14.47
CA PHE A 13 -11.08 10.66 -14.51
C PHE A 13 -11.80 10.08 -13.29
N ALA A 14 -12.57 9.01 -13.50
CA ALA A 14 -13.26 8.32 -12.41
C ALA A 14 -12.33 7.38 -11.65
N HIS A 15 -11.41 6.75 -12.37
CA HIS A 15 -10.51 5.75 -11.81
C HIS A 15 -9.06 6.00 -12.20
N ALA A 16 -8.14 5.54 -11.35
CA ALA A 16 -6.71 5.67 -11.60
C ALA A 16 -6.28 5.00 -12.92
N VAL A 17 -6.96 3.93 -13.35
CA VAL A 17 -6.68 3.27 -14.64
C VAL A 17 -6.88 4.21 -15.83
N ASP A 18 -7.85 5.13 -15.77
CA ASP A 18 -8.08 6.10 -16.84
C ASP A 18 -6.89 7.06 -16.96
N LEU A 19 -6.32 7.47 -15.83
CA LEU A 19 -5.13 8.31 -15.79
C LEU A 19 -3.89 7.56 -16.31
N VAL A 20 -3.72 6.28 -15.96
CA VAL A 20 -2.63 5.45 -16.51
C VAL A 20 -2.75 5.36 -18.03
N LYS A 21 -3.93 5.03 -18.56
CA LYS A 21 -4.20 4.96 -20.00
C LYS A 21 -3.96 6.30 -20.69
N PHE A 22 -4.38 7.40 -20.07
CA PHE A 22 -4.13 8.75 -20.57
C PHE A 22 -2.62 9.03 -20.69
N ILE A 23 -1.85 8.82 -19.62
CA ILE A 23 -0.41 9.10 -19.64
C ILE A 23 0.28 8.25 -20.72
N ARG A 24 -0.06 6.96 -20.83
CA ARG A 24 0.52 6.08 -21.86
C ARG A 24 0.16 6.51 -23.27
N ARG A 25 -1.07 6.97 -23.50
CA ARG A 25 -1.48 7.45 -24.83
C ARG A 25 -0.79 8.75 -25.22
N GLU A 26 -0.68 9.72 -24.30
CA GLU A 26 -0.14 11.04 -24.63
C GLU A 26 1.40 11.09 -24.60
N PHE A 27 2.05 10.26 -23.77
CA PHE A 27 3.49 10.35 -23.51
C PHE A 27 4.26 9.05 -23.73
N GLY A 28 3.58 7.96 -24.13
CA GLY A 28 4.21 6.64 -24.31
C GLY A 28 4.93 6.18 -23.05
N ASP A 29 6.18 5.74 -23.22
CA ASP A 29 7.04 5.22 -22.15
C ASP A 29 7.93 6.27 -21.50
N TYR A 30 7.72 7.57 -21.78
CA TYR A 30 8.53 8.65 -21.19
C TYR A 30 8.48 8.64 -19.65
N PHE A 31 7.31 8.35 -19.07
CA PHE A 31 7.12 8.29 -17.62
C PHE A 31 7.16 6.86 -17.10
N THR A 32 7.84 6.68 -15.96
CA THR A 32 7.59 5.53 -15.09
C THR A 32 6.37 5.80 -14.21
N ILE A 33 5.39 4.92 -14.26
CA ILE A 33 4.11 5.07 -13.57
C ILE A 33 4.05 4.07 -12.43
N CYS A 34 3.79 4.55 -11.22
CA CYS A 34 3.43 3.69 -10.09
C CYS A 34 1.94 3.78 -9.78
N VAL A 35 1.36 2.68 -9.28
CA VAL A 35 -0.02 2.66 -8.79
C VAL A 35 -0.10 2.11 -7.38
N ALA A 36 -1.12 2.53 -6.63
CA ALA A 36 -1.38 2.03 -5.29
C ALA A 36 -1.96 0.60 -5.33
N GLY A 37 -1.52 -0.25 -4.39
CA GLY A 37 -2.11 -1.56 -4.10
C GLY A 37 -2.49 -1.69 -2.61
N TYR A 38 -3.49 -2.49 -2.28
CA TYR A 38 -4.05 -2.57 -0.93
C TYR A 38 -3.98 -4.01 -0.41
N PRO A 39 -3.01 -4.37 0.43
CA PRO A 39 -2.83 -5.75 0.91
C PRO A 39 -4.01 -6.34 1.69
N LEU A 40 -4.91 -5.50 2.18
CA LEU A 40 -6.15 -5.90 2.86
C LEU A 40 -7.42 -5.52 2.07
N GLY A 41 -7.26 -5.09 0.81
CA GLY A 41 -8.32 -4.57 -0.04
C GLY A 41 -8.62 -3.09 0.19
N HIS A 42 -8.98 -2.38 -0.88
CA HIS A 42 -9.47 -1.01 -0.79
C HIS A 42 -10.80 -0.94 -0.02
N PRO A 43 -11.01 0.02 0.90
CA PRO A 43 -12.23 0.11 1.72
C PRO A 43 -13.53 0.25 0.93
N GLU A 44 -13.46 0.84 -0.27
CA GLU A 44 -14.61 1.03 -1.15
C GLU A 44 -14.79 -0.13 -2.16
N ALA A 45 -13.89 -1.13 -2.16
CA ALA A 45 -14.03 -2.28 -3.04
C ALA A 45 -15.12 -3.23 -2.53
N THR A 46 -15.87 -3.83 -3.44
CA THR A 46 -16.91 -4.81 -3.12
C THR A 46 -16.35 -6.09 -2.51
N SER A 47 -15.11 -6.44 -2.83
CA SER A 47 -14.36 -7.55 -2.23
C SER A 47 -12.87 -7.39 -2.50
N TYR A 48 -12.04 -8.08 -1.72
CA TYR A 48 -10.59 -8.15 -1.96
C TYR A 48 -10.25 -8.68 -3.36
N GLN A 49 -10.97 -9.70 -3.85
CA GLN A 49 -10.75 -10.25 -5.19
C GLN A 49 -11.06 -9.24 -6.29
N GLN A 50 -12.14 -8.47 -6.13
CA GLN A 50 -12.47 -7.40 -7.08
C GLN A 50 -11.41 -6.29 -7.06
N ASP A 51 -10.87 -5.94 -5.89
CA ASP A 51 -9.79 -4.95 -5.78
C ASP A 51 -8.50 -5.42 -6.49
N LEU A 52 -8.17 -6.71 -6.40
CA LEU A 52 -7.04 -7.30 -7.14
C LEU A 52 -7.26 -7.25 -8.66
N ILE A 53 -8.48 -7.49 -9.14
CA ILE A 53 -8.82 -7.35 -10.57
C ILE A 53 -8.60 -5.91 -11.02
N HIS A 54 -9.06 -4.91 -10.27
CA HIS A 54 -8.83 -3.50 -10.60
C HIS A 54 -7.35 -3.10 -10.51
N LEU A 55 -6.59 -3.70 -9.60
CA LEU A 55 -5.14 -3.56 -9.57
C LEU A 55 -4.50 -4.10 -10.84
N LYS A 56 -4.92 -5.28 -11.29
CA LYS A 56 -4.47 -5.86 -12.55
C LYS A 56 -4.79 -4.96 -13.74
N GLU A 57 -6.01 -4.42 -13.82
CA GLU A 57 -6.41 -3.49 -14.89
C GLU A 57 -5.48 -2.25 -14.96
N LYS A 58 -5.06 -1.72 -13.81
CA LYS A 58 -4.08 -0.61 -13.75
C LYS A 58 -2.70 -1.02 -14.25
N VAL A 59 -2.26 -2.24 -13.92
CA VAL A 59 -0.97 -2.79 -14.37
C VAL A 59 -1.00 -3.06 -15.88
N ASP A 60 -2.03 -3.75 -16.37
CA ASP A 60 -2.23 -4.06 -17.79
C ASP A 60 -2.39 -2.78 -18.63
N ALA A 61 -2.90 -1.69 -18.05
CA ALA A 61 -2.93 -0.37 -18.69
C ALA A 61 -1.56 0.31 -18.84
N GLY A 62 -0.50 -0.23 -18.20
CA GLY A 62 0.87 0.22 -18.36
C GLY A 62 1.55 0.76 -17.10
N ALA A 63 1.06 0.47 -15.89
CA ALA A 63 1.81 0.78 -14.67
C ALA A 63 3.09 -0.06 -14.58
N ASN A 64 4.20 0.54 -14.15
CA ASN A 64 5.51 -0.11 -14.09
C ASN A 64 5.80 -0.80 -12.76
N PHE A 65 5.21 -0.34 -11.66
CA PHE A 65 5.34 -0.95 -10.35
C PHE A 65 4.21 -0.53 -9.41
N ILE A 66 4.09 -1.25 -8.30
CA ILE A 66 3.07 -1.03 -7.28
C ILE A 66 3.75 -0.57 -5.99
N ILE A 67 3.20 0.43 -5.33
CA ILE A 67 3.49 0.74 -3.93
C ILE A 67 2.26 0.35 -3.12
N SER A 68 2.43 -0.50 -2.11
CA SER A 68 1.31 -0.90 -1.27
C SER A 68 0.93 0.20 -0.28
N GLN A 69 -0.31 0.15 0.19
CA GLN A 69 -0.71 0.76 1.45
C GLN A 69 0.14 0.19 2.61
N ILE A 70 0.15 0.88 3.75
CA ILE A 70 0.89 0.49 4.95
C ILE A 70 0.68 -0.98 5.32
N VAL A 71 1.78 -1.68 5.59
CA VAL A 71 1.79 -3.06 6.09
C VAL A 71 2.31 -3.12 7.54
N PHE A 72 1.69 -3.99 8.34
CA PHE A 72 2.08 -4.20 9.74
C PHE A 72 2.76 -5.56 10.01
N ASN A 73 2.76 -6.48 9.06
CA ASN A 73 3.51 -7.73 9.16
C ASN A 73 3.89 -8.27 7.77
N ALA A 74 4.99 -9.03 7.70
CA ALA A 74 5.53 -9.54 6.44
C ALA A 74 4.65 -10.62 5.80
N VAL A 75 3.92 -11.40 6.61
CA VAL A 75 3.03 -12.47 6.14
C VAL A 75 1.89 -11.90 5.30
N CYS A 76 1.25 -10.83 5.75
CA CYS A 76 0.20 -10.13 5.01
C CYS A 76 0.71 -9.61 3.65
N PHE A 77 1.89 -8.98 3.64
CA PHE A 77 2.48 -8.52 2.39
C PHE A 77 2.87 -9.68 1.46
N SER A 78 3.46 -10.75 2.01
CA SER A 78 3.80 -11.96 1.26
C SER A 78 2.58 -12.60 0.61
N GLN A 79 1.45 -12.67 1.34
CA GLN A 79 0.20 -13.19 0.80
C GLN A 79 -0.33 -12.31 -0.33
N PHE A 80 -0.36 -10.99 -0.14
CA PHE A 80 -0.76 -10.06 -1.19
C PHE A 80 0.08 -10.19 -2.46
N VAL A 81 1.41 -10.35 -2.32
CA VAL A 81 2.30 -10.59 -3.46
C VAL A 81 1.94 -11.90 -4.16
N LYS A 82 1.71 -12.99 -3.41
CA LYS A 82 1.28 -14.28 -3.99
C LYS A 82 -0.04 -14.16 -4.75
N ASP A 83 -1.03 -13.48 -4.16
CA ASP A 83 -2.33 -13.29 -4.79
C ASP A 83 -2.21 -12.47 -6.08
N CYS A 84 -1.37 -11.43 -6.09
CA CYS A 84 -1.05 -10.67 -7.30
C CYS A 84 -0.40 -11.56 -8.38
N ARG A 85 0.54 -12.43 -8.00
CA ARG A 85 1.19 -13.35 -8.95
C ARG A 85 0.22 -14.39 -9.52
N ASN A 86 -0.75 -14.84 -8.73
CA ASN A 86 -1.78 -15.79 -9.17
C ASN A 86 -2.71 -15.22 -10.26
N ILE A 87 -2.72 -13.90 -10.47
CA ILE A 87 -3.47 -13.22 -11.52
C ILE A 87 -2.56 -12.51 -12.54
N ASP A 88 -1.32 -12.99 -12.69
CA ASP A 88 -0.35 -12.53 -13.68
C ASP A 88 0.10 -11.06 -13.54
N ILE A 89 -0.03 -10.46 -12.35
CA ILE A 89 0.66 -9.20 -12.07
C ILE A 89 2.13 -9.56 -11.87
N ALA A 90 3.01 -9.14 -12.78
CA ALA A 90 4.45 -9.46 -12.74
C ALA A 90 5.34 -8.27 -12.34
N VAL A 91 4.81 -7.04 -12.33
CA VAL A 91 5.57 -5.84 -11.98
C VAL A 91 6.10 -5.87 -10.53
N PRO A 92 7.18 -5.13 -10.21
CA PRO A 92 7.65 -5.01 -8.83
C PRO A 92 6.55 -4.46 -7.91
N ILE A 93 6.50 -4.99 -6.68
CA ILE A 93 5.58 -4.56 -5.63
C ILE A 93 6.41 -4.15 -4.42
N LEU A 94 6.34 -2.88 -4.03
CA LEU A 94 7.06 -2.33 -2.89
C LEU A 94 6.12 -2.23 -1.68
N PRO A 95 6.49 -2.80 -0.52
CA PRO A 95 5.74 -2.61 0.70
C PRO A 95 5.84 -1.18 1.19
N GLY A 96 4.70 -0.58 1.52
CA GLY A 96 4.62 0.67 2.25
C GLY A 96 4.84 0.43 3.74
N VAL A 97 5.91 1.00 4.31
CA VAL A 97 6.28 0.84 5.72
C VAL A 97 6.21 2.18 6.43
N MET A 98 5.46 2.23 7.54
CA MET A 98 5.39 3.39 8.42
C MET A 98 5.81 2.95 9.82
N PRO A 99 7.04 3.27 10.27
CA PRO A 99 7.46 2.99 11.63
C PRO A 99 6.54 3.69 12.64
N VAL A 100 6.11 2.97 13.68
CA VAL A 100 5.26 3.53 14.72
C VAL A 100 6.04 4.56 15.53
N GLN A 101 5.53 5.79 15.62
CA GLN A 101 6.19 6.89 16.33
C GLN A 101 5.58 7.17 17.72
N SER A 102 4.28 6.92 17.87
CA SER A 102 3.52 7.06 19.12
C SER A 102 2.22 6.26 19.02
N TYR A 103 1.58 5.97 20.16
CA TYR A 103 0.29 5.28 20.18
C TYR A 103 -0.78 6.07 19.43
N LYS A 104 -0.82 7.40 19.62
CA LYS A 104 -1.72 8.30 18.89
C LYS A 104 -1.49 8.28 17.37
N SER A 105 -0.23 8.21 16.93
CA SER A 105 0.09 8.11 15.50
C SER A 105 -0.40 6.78 14.91
N LEU A 106 -0.28 5.70 15.67
CA LEU A 106 -0.76 4.37 15.29
C LEU A 106 -2.28 4.37 15.11
N GLU A 107 -3.03 4.86 16.10
CA GLU A 107 -4.50 4.96 16.02
C GLU A 107 -4.96 5.85 14.86
N ARG A 108 -4.32 7.02 14.69
CA ARG A 108 -4.65 7.94 13.59
C ARG A 108 -4.43 7.29 12.23
N THR A 109 -3.32 6.57 12.07
CA THR A 109 -3.00 5.90 10.81
C THR A 109 -4.01 4.80 10.52
N SER A 110 -4.34 3.98 11.51
CA SER A 110 -5.38 2.95 11.38
C SER A 110 -6.72 3.56 10.95
N SER A 111 -7.12 4.67 11.56
CA SER A 111 -8.38 5.36 11.24
C SER A 111 -8.39 5.94 9.82
N ILE A 112 -7.31 6.59 9.38
CA ILE A 112 -7.23 7.19 8.04
C ILE A 112 -7.14 6.12 6.96
N CYS A 113 -6.28 5.12 7.16
CA CYS A 113 -6.03 4.07 6.18
C CYS A 113 -7.08 2.95 6.21
N HIS A 114 -7.97 2.94 7.21
CA HIS A 114 -8.99 1.90 7.42
C HIS A 114 -8.37 0.50 7.53
N ILE A 115 -7.19 0.43 8.14
CA ILE A 115 -6.44 -0.82 8.34
C ILE A 115 -6.47 -1.21 9.83
N PRO A 116 -6.82 -2.46 10.17
CA PRO A 116 -6.80 -2.91 11.55
C PRO A 116 -5.37 -3.01 12.06
N ILE A 117 -5.13 -2.51 13.27
CA ILE A 117 -3.85 -2.69 13.97
C ILE A 117 -3.80 -4.14 14.47
N PRO A 118 -2.76 -4.93 14.15
CA PRO A 118 -2.61 -6.27 14.68
C PRO A 118 -2.61 -6.28 16.20
N ARG A 119 -3.30 -7.26 16.80
CA ARG A 119 -3.44 -7.38 18.25
C ARG A 119 -2.08 -7.42 18.97
N ALA A 120 -1.10 -8.11 18.39
CA ALA A 120 0.27 -8.17 18.91
C ALA A 120 0.94 -6.79 19.03
N ILE A 121 0.66 -5.87 18.09
CA ILE A 121 1.18 -4.49 18.17
C ILE A 121 0.47 -3.73 19.29
N LEU A 122 -0.85 -3.86 19.39
CA LEU A 122 -1.62 -3.21 20.47
C LEU A 122 -1.17 -3.69 21.85
N ASP A 123 -1.01 -5.01 22.03
CA ASP A 123 -0.59 -5.58 23.31
C ASP A 123 0.83 -5.16 23.71
N ALA A 124 1.72 -4.92 22.73
CA ALA A 124 3.07 -4.44 22.98
C ALA A 124 3.15 -2.93 23.25
N VAL A 125 2.33 -2.13 22.57
CA VAL A 125 2.39 -0.65 22.65
C VAL A 125 1.55 -0.10 23.80
N LYS A 126 0.40 -0.71 24.09
CA LYS A 126 -0.53 -0.20 25.12
C LYS A 126 0.11 -0.03 26.51
N PRO A 127 0.95 -0.95 27.02
CA PRO A 127 1.62 -0.75 28.32
C PRO A 127 2.61 0.42 28.37
N ILE A 128 3.03 0.93 27.20
CA ILE A 128 4.02 2.00 27.06
C ILE A 128 3.44 3.23 26.34
N GLU A 129 2.10 3.34 26.25
CA GLU A 129 1.42 4.32 25.39
C GLU A 129 1.72 5.78 25.74
N ASP A 130 1.99 6.07 27.01
CA ASP A 130 2.36 7.40 27.51
C ASP A 130 3.87 7.72 27.39
N ASN A 131 4.69 6.81 26.85
CA ASN A 131 6.12 6.98 26.65
C ASN A 131 6.48 6.94 25.17
N ASP A 132 6.41 8.08 24.50
CA ASP A 132 6.69 8.22 23.06
C ASP A 132 8.07 7.66 22.65
N ASP A 133 9.09 7.80 23.49
CA ASP A 133 10.43 7.25 23.19
C ASP A 133 10.43 5.73 23.20
N ALA A 134 9.76 5.11 24.16
CA ALA A 134 9.60 3.66 24.21
C ALA A 134 8.79 3.14 23.01
N VAL A 135 7.70 3.82 22.65
CA VAL A 135 6.86 3.45 21.50
C VAL A 135 7.65 3.57 20.20
N ARG A 136 8.43 4.64 20.03
CA ARG A 136 9.29 4.85 18.87
C ARG A 136 10.36 3.77 18.75
N ASN A 137 11.03 3.41 19.84
CA ASN A 137 12.02 2.33 19.86
C ASN A 137 11.39 0.97 19.48
N TYR A 138 10.19 0.69 20.01
CA TYR A 138 9.42 -0.48 19.59
C TYR A 138 9.09 -0.44 18.09
N GLY A 139 8.59 0.69 17.59
CA GLY A 139 8.24 0.87 16.18
C GLY A 139 9.41 0.70 15.23
N ILE A 140 10.59 1.19 15.58
CA ILE A 140 11.84 0.95 14.84
C ILE A 140 12.18 -0.53 14.83
N HIS A 141 12.20 -1.17 16.01
CA HIS A 141 12.53 -2.60 16.10
C HIS A 141 11.55 -3.45 15.28
N GLN A 142 10.26 -3.20 15.41
CA GLN A 142 9.22 -3.93 14.67
C GLN A 142 9.39 -3.73 13.15
N ALA A 143 9.60 -2.50 12.68
CA ALA A 143 9.79 -2.22 11.27
C ALA A 143 11.04 -2.92 10.70
N VAL A 144 12.15 -2.91 11.46
CA VAL A 144 13.40 -3.60 11.07
C VAL A 144 13.17 -5.10 10.94
N GLN A 145 12.52 -5.74 11.92
CA GLN A 145 12.26 -7.18 11.86
C GLN A 145 11.33 -7.53 10.69
N MET A 146 10.26 -6.75 10.52
CA MET A 146 9.31 -6.94 9.44
C MET A 146 9.96 -6.81 8.06
N ILE A 147 10.82 -5.80 7.85
CA ILE A 147 11.56 -5.63 6.60
C ILE A 147 12.49 -6.83 6.37
N LYS A 148 13.30 -7.22 7.36
CA LYS A 148 14.20 -8.38 7.24
C LYS A 148 13.43 -9.65 6.85
N GLU A 149 12.27 -9.87 7.47
CA GLU A 149 11.41 -11.01 7.16
C GLU A 149 10.88 -10.95 5.72
N MET A 150 10.41 -9.78 5.23
CA MET A 150 9.95 -9.64 3.84
C MET A 150 11.05 -9.95 2.81
N PHE A 151 12.28 -9.52 3.05
CA PHE A 151 13.42 -9.84 2.19
C PHE A 151 13.79 -11.32 2.27
N SER A 152 13.77 -11.92 3.46
CA SER A 152 14.02 -13.35 3.66
C SER A 152 12.99 -14.24 2.94
N LEU A 153 11.72 -13.83 2.95
CA LEU A 153 10.63 -14.49 2.22
C LEU A 153 10.70 -14.27 0.70
N GLY A 154 11.58 -13.39 0.21
CA GLY A 154 11.68 -13.04 -1.21
C GLY A 154 10.47 -12.27 -1.76
N CYS A 155 9.60 -11.73 -0.90
CA CYS A 155 8.40 -11.01 -1.35
C CYS A 155 8.64 -9.52 -1.59
N ALA A 156 9.74 -8.95 -1.09
CA ALA A 156 10.11 -7.54 -1.30
C ALA A 156 11.42 -7.40 -2.08
N THR A 157 11.45 -6.46 -3.03
CA THR A 157 12.66 -6.05 -3.79
C THR A 157 13.16 -4.65 -3.41
N GLY A 158 12.42 -3.96 -2.56
CA GLY A 158 12.68 -2.62 -2.04
C GLY A 158 11.65 -2.29 -0.95
N VAL A 159 11.70 -1.08 -0.38
CA VAL A 159 10.75 -0.62 0.64
C VAL A 159 10.41 0.84 0.39
N HIS A 160 9.14 1.22 0.54
CA HIS A 160 8.71 2.62 0.52
C HIS A 160 8.38 3.08 1.94
N PHE A 161 9.10 4.09 2.46
CA PHE A 161 8.87 4.61 3.81
C PHE A 161 7.89 5.78 3.80
N PHE A 162 6.84 5.69 4.61
CA PHE A 162 6.01 6.83 4.96
C PHE A 162 6.61 7.55 6.17
N THR A 163 7.28 8.67 5.92
CA THR A 163 8.07 9.39 6.94
C THR A 163 7.24 10.37 7.76
N LEU A 164 6.12 10.86 7.23
CA LEU A 164 5.34 11.95 7.80
C LEU A 164 6.21 13.20 8.08
N ASN A 165 7.15 13.48 7.17
CA ASN A 165 8.13 14.58 7.25
C ASN A 165 9.06 14.51 8.47
N ARG A 166 9.49 13.30 8.84
CA ARG A 166 10.42 13.04 9.95
C ARG A 166 11.49 12.02 9.58
#